data_AF-A0A7V2NCQ7-F1
#
_entry.id   AF-A0A7V2NCQ7-F1
#
_cell.length_a   1.000
_cell.length_b   1.000
_cell.length_c   1.000
_cell.angle_alpha   90.00
_cell.angle_beta   90.00
_cell.angle_gamma   90.00
#
_symmetry.space_group_name_H-M   'P 1'
#
loop_
_entity.id
_entity.type
_entity.pdbx_description
1 polymer ?
#
loop_
_entity_poly.entity_id
_entity_poly.type
_entity_poly.pdbx_seq_one_letter_code
_entity_poly.pdbx_strand_id
1 'polypeptide(L)' 'LKSAGMANFMNKNVPGIMVPQDLIDEMKAAGKEKALDTGLNIAARHIRQLKEEKICDGVHIMAIGMEDKVPEIMERAGLL' A
#
# COMPACT_ATOMS: atom_id res chain seq x y z
N LEU A 1 3.10 -0.28 -1.80
CA LEU A 1 3.67 -0.61 -3.13
C LEU A 1 4.19 0.67 -3.77
N LYS A 2 5.36 0.66 -4.43
CA LYS A 2 5.92 1.89 -5.04
C LYS A 2 5.41 2.17 -6.46
N SER A 3 4.93 1.13 -7.16
CA SER A 3 4.42 1.24 -8.53
C SER A 3 3.64 0.00 -8.95
N ALA A 4 2.88 0.11 -10.06
CA ALA A 4 2.27 -1.03 -10.73
C ALA A 4 3.32 -2.06 -11.19
N GLY A 5 4.50 -1.62 -11.62
CA GLY A 5 5.59 -2.52 -12.00
C GLY A 5 6.07 -3.38 -10.83
N MET A 6 6.21 -2.79 -9.65
CA MET A 6 6.54 -3.51 -8.42
C MET A 6 5.46 -4.54 -8.07
N ALA A 7 4.19 -4.17 -8.17
CA ALA A 7 3.09 -5.10 -7.90
C ALA A 7 3.07 -6.31 -8.85
N ASN A 8 3.26 -6.08 -10.16
CA ASN A 8 3.39 -7.16 -11.13
C ASN A 8 4.60 -8.05 -10.84
N PHE A 9 5.72 -7.45 -10.43
CA PHE A 9 6.91 -8.21 -10.01
C PHE A 9 6.61 -9.10 -8.81
N MET A 10 5.90 -8.60 -7.80
CA MET A 10 5.52 -9.36 -6.61
C MET A 10 4.65 -10.57 -6.97
N ASN A 11 3.62 -10.36 -7.79
CA ASN A 11 2.75 -11.45 -8.28
C ASN A 11 3.52 -12.54 -9.02
N LYS A 12 4.52 -12.15 -9.82
CA LYS A 12 5.28 -13.09 -10.65
C LYS A 12 6.37 -13.84 -9.88
N ASN A 13 7.01 -13.19 -8.91
CA ASN A 13 8.29 -13.67 -8.35
C ASN A 13 8.26 -13.96 -6.85
N VAL A 14 7.21 -13.56 -6.11
CA VAL A 14 7.15 -13.81 -4.66
C VAL A 14 6.06 -14.85 -4.37
N PRO A 15 6.44 -16.09 -4.03
CA PRO A 15 5.47 -17.14 -3.72
C PRO A 15 4.53 -16.73 -2.58
N GLY A 16 3.24 -17.01 -2.75
CA GLY A 16 2.21 -16.71 -1.76
C GLY A 16 1.75 -15.25 -1.73
N ILE A 17 2.31 -14.36 -2.56
CA ILE A 17 1.80 -13.00 -2.72
C ILE A 17 0.89 -12.93 -3.94
N MET A 18 -0.28 -12.31 -3.75
CA MET A 18 -1.18 -11.91 -4.81
C MET A 18 -1.66 -10.48 -4.54
N VAL A 19 -1.32 -9.57 -5.44
CA VAL A 19 -1.80 -8.20 -5.51
C VAL A 19 -2.98 -8.16 -6.46
N PRO A 20 -4.17 -7.77 -6.00
CA PRO A 20 -5.37 -7.61 -6.82
C PRO A 20 -5.18 -6.69 -8.03
N GLN A 21 -5.84 -7.02 -9.14
CA GLN A 21 -5.67 -6.35 -10.44
C GLN A 21 -6.16 -4.89 -10.42
N ASP A 22 -7.23 -4.61 -9.68
CA ASP A 22 -7.78 -3.28 -9.45
C ASP A 22 -6.76 -2.34 -8.79
N LEU A 23 -6.02 -2.80 -7.78
CA LEU A 23 -4.95 -2.01 -7.15
C LEU A 23 -3.79 -1.73 -8.13
N ILE A 24 -3.46 -2.71 -8.98
CA ILE A 24 -2.45 -2.55 -10.02
C ILE A 24 -2.90 -1.47 -11.02
N ASP A 25 -4.15 -1.51 -11.44
CA ASP A 25 -4.68 -0.58 -12.44
C ASP A 25 -4.89 0.83 -11.86
N GLU A 26 -5.25 0.96 -10.59
CA GLU A 26 -5.27 2.25 -9.87
C GLU A 26 -3.87 2.90 -9.90
N MET A 27 -2.82 2.15 -9.60
CA MET A 27 -1.44 2.67 -9.68
C MET A 27 -0.99 2.98 -11.11
N LYS A 28 -1.45 2.22 -12.13
CA LYS A 28 -1.14 2.53 -13.54
C LYS A 28 -1.83 3.83 -13.97
N ALA A 29 -3.12 3.97 -13.64
CA ALA A 29 -3.93 5.13 -13.99
C ALA A 29 -3.39 6.43 -13.38
N ALA A 30 -2.81 6.35 -12.18
CA ALA A 30 -2.15 7.49 -11.53
C ALA A 30 -0.91 8.01 -12.28
N GLY A 31 -0.29 7.18 -13.12
CA GLY A 31 0.95 7.52 -13.83
C GLY A 31 2.20 7.48 -12.94
N LYS A 32 3.38 7.55 -13.56
CA LYS A 32 4.68 7.34 -12.86
C LYS A 32 4.92 8.31 -11.70
N GLU A 33 4.54 9.57 -11.86
CA GLU A 33 4.80 10.61 -10.86
C GLU A 33 3.96 10.44 -9.59
N LYS A 34 2.73 9.91 -9.72
CA LYS A 34 1.81 9.72 -8.59
C LYS A 34 1.70 8.27 -8.13
N ALA A 35 2.41 7.34 -8.76
CA ALA A 35 2.34 5.92 -8.41
C ALA A 35 2.74 5.66 -6.95
N LEU A 36 3.77 6.35 -6.45
CA LEU A 36 4.18 6.23 -5.05
C LEU A 36 3.08 6.76 -4.11
N ASP A 37 2.59 7.97 -4.35
CA ASP A 37 1.54 8.59 -3.54
C ASP A 37 0.27 7.73 -3.50
N THR A 38 -0.12 7.17 -4.65
CA THR A 38 -1.23 6.22 -4.77
C THR A 38 -0.99 4.98 -3.92
N GLY A 39 0.23 4.43 -3.94
CA GLY A 39 0.62 3.30 -3.10
C GLY A 39 0.56 3.59 -1.60
N LEU A 40 0.91 4.81 -1.17
CA LEU A 40 0.77 5.26 0.22
C LEU A 40 -0.71 5.41 0.60
N ASN A 41 -1.53 5.98 -0.28
CA ASN A 41 -2.98 6.10 -0.09
C ASN A 41 -3.67 4.74 0.01
N ILE A 42 -3.30 3.78 -0.84
CA ILE A 42 -3.79 2.40 -0.78
C ILE A 42 -3.50 1.78 0.60
N ALA A 43 -2.25 1.90 1.08
CA ALA A 43 -1.86 1.36 2.38
C ALA A 43 -2.66 2.01 3.53
N ALA A 44 -2.73 3.34 3.56
CA ALA A 44 -3.45 4.08 4.58
C ALA A 44 -4.96 3.78 4.57
N ARG A 45 -5.57 3.68 3.39
CA ARG A 45 -6.96 3.26 3.18
C ARG A 45 -7.25 1.91 3.81
N HIS A 46 -6.40 0.91 3.56
CA HIS A 46 -6.60 -0.42 4.13
C HIS A 46 -6.42 -0.44 5.65
N ILE A 47 -5.43 0.28 6.17
CA ILE A 47 -5.23 0.39 7.62
C ILE A 47 -6.47 1.01 8.30
N ARG A 48 -6.99 2.11 7.73
CA ARG A 48 -8.21 2.75 8.23
C ARG A 48 -9.40 1.79 8.19
N GLN A 49 -9.60 1.09 7.07
CA GLN A 49 -10.67 0.10 6.94
C GLN A 49 -10.57 -0.99 8.01
N LEU A 50 -9.39 -1.59 8.21
CA LEU A 50 -9.16 -2.63 9.22
C LEU A 50 -9.49 -2.15 10.63
N LYS A 51 -9.16 -0.89 10.95
CA LYS A 51 -9.48 -0.25 12.23
C LYS A 51 -10.99 0.00 12.39
N GLU A 52 -11.63 0.58 11.38
CA GLU A 52 -13.06 0.92 11.39
C GLU A 52 -13.93 -0.34 11.50
N GLU A 53 -13.57 -1.40 10.78
CA GLU A 53 -14.27 -2.69 10.78
C GLU A 53 -13.86 -3.59 11.96
N LYS A 54 -12.91 -3.15 12.81
CA LYS A 54 -12.40 -3.88 13.98
C LYS A 54 -11.93 -5.32 13.64
N ILE A 55 -11.23 -5.46 12.52
CA ILE A 55 -10.76 -6.77 12.03
C ILE A 55 -9.56 -7.29 12.84
N CYS A 56 -8.72 -6.39 13.33
CA CYS A 56 -7.50 -6.73 14.09
C CYS A 56 -7.11 -5.60 15.05
N ASP A 57 -6.29 -5.94 16.07
CA ASP A 57 -5.80 -4.97 17.07
C ASP A 57 -4.69 -4.04 16.55
N GLY A 58 -4.07 -4.39 15.41
CA GLY A 58 -2.98 -3.60 14.85
C GLY A 58 -2.46 -4.14 13.52
N VAL A 59 -1.55 -3.39 12.93
CA VAL A 59 -0.92 -3.71 11.64
C VAL A 59 0.61 -3.70 11.76
N HIS A 60 1.26 -4.58 11.02
CA HIS A 60 2.71 -4.54 10.83
C HIS A 60 3.01 -3.94 9.45
N ILE A 61 3.76 -2.82 9.40
CA ILE A 61 4.11 -2.12 8.15
C ILE A 61 5.51 -2.54 7.71
N MET A 62 5.61 -3.29 6.61
CA MET A 62 6.88 -3.61 5.96
C MET A 62 7.30 -2.47 5.01
N ALA A 63 8.18 -1.57 5.48
CA ALA A 63 8.55 -0.37 4.73
C ALA A 63 9.63 -0.60 3.65
N ILE A 64 10.54 -1.56 3.83
CA ILE A 64 11.65 -1.95 2.92
C ILE A 64 12.19 -0.78 2.07
N GLY A 65 13.10 0.00 2.65
CA GLY A 65 13.74 1.13 1.98
C GLY A 65 12.76 2.27 1.68
N MET A 66 11.74 2.44 2.52
CA MET A 66 10.79 3.57 2.57
C MET A 66 10.39 3.87 4.02
N GLU A 67 11.31 3.66 4.96
CA GLU A 67 11.07 3.82 6.40
C GLU A 67 10.64 5.27 6.73
N ASP A 68 11.14 6.24 5.97
CA ASP A 68 10.78 7.66 6.04
C ASP A 68 9.31 7.93 5.70
N LYS A 69 8.62 7.00 5.02
CA LYS A 69 7.21 7.11 4.63
C LYS A 69 6.25 6.51 5.63
N VAL A 70 6.73 5.82 6.66
CA VAL A 70 5.86 5.22 7.68
C VAL A 70 5.03 6.27 8.42
N PRO A 71 5.60 7.41 8.89
CA PRO A 71 4.79 8.46 9.54
C PRO A 71 3.68 8.99 8.62
N GLU A 72 3.99 9.22 7.35
CA GLU A 72 3.05 9.71 6.35
C GLU A 72 1.88 8.74 6.10
N ILE A 73 2.13 7.42 6.10
CA ILE A 73 1.07 6.40 6.02
C ILE A 73 0.17 6.45 7.27
N MET A 74 0.78 6.60 8.45
CA MET A 74 0.07 6.62 9.73
C MET A 74 -0.82 7.86 9.88
N GLU A 75 -0.35 9.03 9.48
CA GLU A 75 -1.14 10.28 9.42
C GLU A 75 -2.33 10.13 8.48
N ARG A 76 -2.10 9.66 7.25
CA ARG A 76 -3.18 9.43 6.25
C ARG A 76 -4.22 8.40 6.73
N ALA A 77 -3.81 7.46 7.58
CA ALA A 77 -4.67 6.44 8.19
C ALA A 77 -5.42 6.95 9.44
N GLY A 78 -5.15 8.17 9.93
CA GLY A 78 -5.76 8.73 11.13
C GLY A 78 -5.28 8.03 12.41
N LEU A 79 -3.98 7.68 12.46
CA LEU A 79 -3.31 7.05 13.60
C LEU A 79 -2.28 7.97 14.28
N LEU A 80 -1.91 9.07 13.63
CA LEU A 80 -1.11 10.19 14.12
C LEU A 80 -1.85 11.48 13.77
#